data_AF-A0A957JLS4-F1
#
_entry.id   AF-A0A957JLS4-F1
#
_cell.length_a   1.000
_cell.length_b   1.000
_cell.length_c   1.000
_cell.angle_alpha   90.00
_cell.angle_beta   90.00
_cell.angle_gamma   90.00
#
_symmetry.space_group_name_H-M   'P 1'
#
loop_
_entity.id
_entity.type
_entity.pdbx_description
1 polymer ?
#
loop_
_entity_poly.entity_id
_entity_poly.type
_entity_poly.pdbx_seq_one_letter_code
_entity_poly.pdbx_strand_id
1 'polypeptide(L)'
;MSQTTILLLGAVGLLGVGLYGLLRLRNLIQIIVALQILAKAAVLALVVAGKASGHVNLGQSLAVTVIVADTVIAVVGLALAVQVRRRLG
;
A
#
# COMPACT_ATOMS: atom_id res chain seq x y z
N MET A 1 24.39 -1.60 -9.40
CA MET A 1 23.08 -2.29 -9.30
C MET A 1 22.06 -1.52 -10.13
N SER A 2 21.23 -2.20 -10.92
CA SER A 2 20.24 -1.53 -11.79
C SER A 2 19.11 -0.91 -10.95
N GLN A 3 18.67 0.29 -11.32
CA GLN A 3 17.59 1.03 -10.66
C GLN A 3 16.31 0.19 -10.50
N THR A 4 16.03 -0.69 -11.47
CA THR A 4 14.85 -1.57 -11.47
C THR A 4 14.93 -2.65 -10.39
N THR A 5 16.13 -3.18 -10.11
CA THR A 5 16.34 -4.22 -9.09
C THR A 5 16.08 -3.68 -7.68
N ILE A 6 16.50 -2.45 -7.40
CA ILE A 6 16.26 -1.78 -6.11
C ILE A 6 14.76 -1.56 -5.90
N LEU A 7 14.05 -1.12 -6.93
CA LEU A 7 12.60 -0.90 -6.86
C LEU A 7 11.82 -2.20 -6.66
N LEU A 8 12.22 -3.28 -7.33
CA LEU A 8 11.62 -4.62 -7.15
C LEU A 8 11.87 -5.18 -5.74
N LEU A 9 13.10 -5.09 -5.24
CA LEU A 9 13.42 -5.48 -3.87
C LEU A 9 12.62 -4.66 -2.85
N GLY A 10 12.48 -3.35 -3.08
CA GLY A 10 11.64 -2.48 -2.26
C GLY A 10 10.17 -2.90 -2.26
N ALA A 11 9.60 -3.20 -3.44
CA ALA A 11 8.21 -3.63 -3.56
C ALA A 11 7.96 -4.98 -2.86
N VAL A 12 8.85 -5.97 -3.05
CA VAL A 12 8.74 -7.28 -2.37
C VAL A 12 8.94 -7.14 -0.86
N GLY A 13 9.89 -6.33 -0.43
CA GLY A 13 10.13 -6.05 0.98
C GLY A 13 8.91 -5.39 1.66
N LEU A 14 8.32 -4.39 1.01
CA LEU A 14 7.10 -3.73 1.50
C LEU A 14 5.90 -4.68 1.51
N LEU A 15 5.74 -5.53 0.49
CA LEU A 15 4.70 -6.57 0.50
C LEU A 15 4.88 -7.54 1.67
N GLY A 16 6.11 -8.01 1.91
CA GLY A 16 6.41 -8.89 3.03
C GLY A 16 6.10 -8.26 4.39
N VAL A 17 6.54 -7.02 4.60
CA VAL A 17 6.28 -6.27 5.85
C VAL A 17 4.79 -5.99 6.03
N GLY A 18 4.10 -5.56 4.98
CA GLY A 18 2.67 -5.28 5.02
C GLY A 18 1.84 -6.52 5.33
N LEU A 19 2.17 -7.66 4.71
CA LEU A 19 1.45 -8.92 4.93
C LEU A 19 1.74 -9.49 6.32
N TYR A 20 3.00 -9.43 6.76
CA TYR A 20 3.38 -9.80 8.13
C TYR A 20 2.68 -8.93 9.17
N GLY A 21 2.60 -7.61 8.92
CA GLY A 21 1.82 -6.69 9.74
C GLY A 21 0.37 -7.15 9.84
N LEU A 22 -0.28 -7.43 8.71
CA LEU A 22 -1.69 -7.84 8.70
C LEU A 22 -1.96 -9.09 9.57
N LEU A 23 -1.03 -10.05 9.60
CA LEU A 23 -1.15 -11.29 10.36
C LEU A 23 -0.88 -11.13 11.87
N ARG A 24 0.02 -10.22 12.26
CA ARG A 24 0.43 -10.05 13.67
C ARG A 24 -0.40 -9.02 14.43
N LEU A 25 -0.95 -8.03 13.74
CA LEU A 25 -1.56 -6.87 14.37
C LEU A 25 -2.98 -7.18 14.85
N ARG A 26 -3.27 -6.92 16.13
CA ARG A 26 -4.61 -7.08 16.71
C ARG A 26 -5.36 -5.74 16.88
N ASN A 27 -4.64 -4.62 16.74
CA ASN A 27 -5.23 -3.29 16.81
C ASN A 27 -5.70 -2.85 15.42
N LEU A 28 -6.96 -2.41 15.32
CA LEU A 28 -7.57 -1.95 14.07
C LEU A 28 -6.76 -0.84 13.38
N ILE A 29 -6.23 0.11 14.15
CA ILE A 29 -5.41 1.20 13.61
C ILE A 29 -4.13 0.64 12.97
N GLN A 30 -3.47 -0.33 13.63
CA GLN A 30 -2.25 -0.91 13.09
C GLN A 30 -2.55 -1.74 11.82
N ILE A 31 -3.69 -2.43 11.75
CA ILE A 31 -4.14 -3.12 10.54
C ILE A 31 -4.29 -2.15 9.36
N ILE A 32 -4.86 -0.96 9.59
CA ILE A 32 -5.00 0.07 8.54
C ILE A 32 -3.63 0.55 8.06
N VAL A 33 -2.67 0.74 8.96
CA VAL A 33 -1.29 1.11 8.58
C VAL A 33 -0.64 0.00 7.75
N ALA A 34 -0.85 -1.28 8.12
CA ALA A 34 -0.35 -2.40 7.32
C ALA A 34 -0.97 -2.44 5.91
N LEU A 35 -2.27 -2.12 5.78
CA LEU A 35 -2.93 -1.99 4.48
C LEU A 35 -2.34 -0.87 3.63
N GLN A 36 -2.01 0.30 4.20
CA GLN A 36 -1.36 1.39 3.47
C GLN A 36 0.05 0.99 2.97
N ILE A 37 0.80 0.21 3.77
CA ILE A 37 2.11 -0.31 3.36
C ILE A 37 1.97 -1.22 2.14
N LEU A 38 0.97 -2.12 2.14
CA LEU A 38 0.67 -2.98 1.00
C LEU A 38 0.28 -2.18 -0.25
N ALA A 39 -0.55 -1.15 -0.09
CA ALA A 39 -0.95 -0.28 -1.20
C ALA A 39 0.27 0.44 -1.82
N LYS A 40 1.20 0.92 -0.99
CA LYS A 40 2.44 1.57 -1.47
C LYS A 40 3.36 0.59 -2.19
N ALA A 41 3.40 -0.67 -1.74
CA ALA A 41 4.11 -1.75 -2.45
C ALA A 41 3.52 -2.02 -3.84
N ALA A 42 2.18 -2.07 -3.94
CA ALA A 42 1.48 -2.24 -5.21
C ALA A 42 1.72 -1.07 -6.16
N VAL A 43 1.68 0.18 -5.66
CA VAL A 43 2.00 1.38 -6.45
C VAL A 43 3.41 1.32 -7.01
N LEU A 44 4.41 0.94 -6.20
CA LEU A 44 5.79 0.77 -6.68
C LEU A 44 5.89 -0.32 -7.76
N ALA A 45 5.19 -1.45 -7.57
CA ALA A 45 5.15 -2.51 -8.57
C ALA A 45 4.51 -2.05 -9.89
N LEU A 46 3.42 -1.26 -9.84
CA LEU A 46 2.75 -0.71 -11.03
C LEU A 46 3.67 0.24 -11.82
N VAL A 47 4.42 1.10 -11.14
CA VAL A 47 5.36 2.02 -11.80
C VAL A 47 6.51 1.25 -12.44
N VAL A 48 7.05 0.23 -11.76
CA VAL A 48 8.11 -0.63 -12.31
C VAL A 48 7.60 -1.43 -13.50
N ALA A 49 6.40 -2.01 -13.41
CA ALA A 49 5.78 -2.75 -14.51
C ALA A 49 5.53 -1.84 -15.71
N GLY A 50 5.02 -0.62 -15.49
CA GLY A 50 4.84 0.37 -16.56
C GLY A 50 6.16 0.74 -17.25
N LYS A 51 7.26 0.86 -16.48
CA LYS A 51 8.61 1.06 -17.03
C LYS A 51 9.11 -0.16 -17.81
N ALA A 52 8.88 -1.37 -17.32
CA ALA A 52 9.28 -2.61 -17.97
C ALA A 52 8.51 -2.88 -19.27
N SER A 53 7.24 -2.49 -19.33
CA SER A 53 6.39 -2.60 -20.52
C SER A 53 6.57 -1.46 -21.52
N GLY A 54 7.46 -0.49 -21.28
CA GLY A 54 7.68 0.68 -22.14
C GLY A 54 6.59 1.76 -22.06
N HIS A 55 5.52 1.53 -21.28
CA HIS A 55 4.36 2.43 -21.13
C HIS A 55 4.40 3.15 -19.78
N VAL A 56 5.44 3.94 -19.54
CA VAL A 56 5.66 4.64 -18.27
C VAL A 56 4.47 5.53 -17.88
N ASN A 57 3.86 6.21 -18.87
CA ASN A 57 2.73 7.10 -18.64
C ASN A 57 1.50 6.34 -18.10
N LEU A 58 1.22 5.14 -18.63
CA LEU A 58 0.12 4.31 -18.14
C LEU A 58 0.38 3.83 -16.71
N GLY A 59 1.60 3.34 -16.43
CA GLY A 59 1.99 2.91 -15.08
C GLY A 59 1.90 4.03 -14.04
N GLN A 60 2.33 5.24 -14.40
CA GLN A 60 2.23 6.42 -13.53
C GLN A 60 0.79 6.90 -13.36
N SER A 61 -0.01 6.93 -14.44
CA SER A 61 -1.42 7.31 -14.33
C SER A 61 -2.19 6.36 -13.41
N LEU A 62 -1.96 5.04 -13.52
CA LEU A 62 -2.56 4.05 -12.62
C LEU A 62 -2.06 4.24 -11.18
N ALA A 63 -0.76 4.49 -10.99
CA ALA A 63 -0.18 4.76 -9.68
C ALA A 63 -0.85 5.96 -8.99
N VAL A 64 -1.07 7.07 -9.71
CA VAL A 64 -1.76 8.25 -9.18
C VAL A 64 -3.19 7.94 -8.78
N THR A 65 -3.95 7.23 -9.63
CA THR A 65 -5.33 6.82 -9.31
C THR A 65 -5.40 5.95 -8.06
N VAL A 66 -4.46 5.01 -7.91
CA VAL A 66 -4.39 4.14 -6.73
C VAL A 66 -4.01 4.94 -5.47
N ILE A 67 -3.11 5.93 -5.57
CA ILE A 67 -2.77 6.81 -4.44
C ILE A 67 -4.00 7.59 -3.97
N VAL A 68 -4.80 8.12 -4.90
CA VAL A 68 -6.06 8.80 -4.54
C VAL A 68 -6.99 7.84 -3.79
N ALA A 69 -7.18 6.62 -4.31
CA ALA A 69 -7.99 5.61 -3.64
C ALA A 69 -7.46 5.23 -2.24
N ASP A 70 -6.14 5.08 -2.08
CA ASP A 70 -5.49 4.76 -0.80
C ASP A 70 -5.81 5.81 0.28
N THR A 71 -5.77 7.10 -0.07
CA THR A 71 -6.13 8.17 0.88
C THR A 71 -7.59 8.08 1.34
N VAL A 72 -8.52 7.71 0.45
CA VAL A 72 -9.93 7.52 0.79
C VAL A 72 -10.11 6.30 1.71
N ILE A 73 -9.47 5.18 1.37
CA ILE A 73 -9.51 3.95 2.16
C ILE A 73 -8.94 4.19 3.56
N ALA A 74 -7.84 4.96 3.67
CA ALA A 74 -7.24 5.33 4.94
C ALA A 74 -8.20 6.13 5.84
N VAL A 75 -8.86 7.15 5.28
CA VAL A 75 -9.82 7.99 6.02
C VAL A 75 -11.02 7.17 6.48
N VAL A 76 -11.63 6.38 5.59
CA VAL A 76 -12.78 5.54 5.91
C VAL A 76 -12.40 4.47 6.94
N GLY A 77 -11.26 3.80 6.75
CA GLY A 77 -10.75 2.80 7.67
C GLY A 77 -10.54 3.37 9.07
N LEU A 78 -9.88 4.53 9.18
CA LEU A 78 -9.65 5.19 10.47
C LEU A 78 -10.96 5.61 11.13
N ALA A 79 -11.91 6.16 10.37
CA ALA A 79 -13.23 6.51 10.90
C ALA A 79 -13.96 5.29 11.49
N LEU A 80 -13.88 4.14 10.80
CA LEU A 80 -14.44 2.88 11.31
C LEU A 80 -13.68 2.38 12.54
N ALA A 81 -12.35 2.39 12.52
CA ALA A 81 -11.53 1.97 13.67
C ALA A 81 -11.82 2.79 14.93
N VAL A 82 -12.00 4.11 14.79
CA VAL A 82 -12.37 4.99 15.91
C VAL A 82 -13.77 4.67 16.43
N GLN A 83 -14.75 4.46 15.54
CA GLN A 83 -16.11 4.11 15.95
C GLN A 83 -16.16 2.77 16.67
N VAL A 84 -15.46 1.77 16.15
CA VAL A 84 -15.37 0.45 16.78
C VAL A 84 -14.70 0.54 18.15
N ARG A 85 -13.59 1.28 18.25
CA ARG A 85 -12.91 1.51 19.54
C ARG A 85 -13.82 2.21 20.54
N ARG A 86 -14.57 3.23 20.14
CA ARG A 86 -15.55 3.91 21.03
C ARG A 86 -16.70 3.02 21.50
N ARG A 87 -17.09 2.01 20.72
CA ARG A 87 -18.20 1.09 21.04
C ARG A 87 -17.74 -0.11 21.88
N LEU A 88 -16.50 -0.56 21.70
CA LEU A 88 -15.95 -1.76 22.33
C LEU A 88 -14.98 -1.46 23.49
N GLY A 89 -14.57 -0.19 23.71
CA GLY A 89 -13.64 0.25 24.77
C GLY A 89 -12.34 0.82 24.21
#